data_AF-A0A2W7ADG7-F1
#
_entry.id   AF-A0A2W7ADG7-F1
#
_cell.length_a   1.000
_cell.length_b   1.000
_cell.length_c   1.000
_cell.angle_alpha   90.00
_cell.angle_beta   90.00
_cell.angle_gamma   90.00
#
_symmetry.space_group_name_H-M   'P 1'
#
loop_
_entity.id
_entity.type
_entity.pdbx_description
1 polymer ?
#
loop_
_entity_poly.entity_id
_entity_poly.type
_entity_poly.pdbx_seq_one_letter_code
_entity_poly.pdbx_strand_id
1 'polypeptide(L)'
;MPFNNFTNPYQNPADVPEEYRKHTNLSKLFKVDSTYVRSAEDPVTVWAIALLHQEYGVPLDALELELGADFSQGTYQGGRRYQGRADLIVYDDRYIGAGGGLDTAFIMVEAMEPGKKFEGTEPEGWVEHLNRLNAYMSASPSARYAILTSGIHTKIYRRDLEYPRALQEIGDLPKYESARSAAEHSPFKVILNPSEPDGIQTGLQPLTRDKFREVLGDTRSGCHSLLRDNEGLQPQEAVDAMVKFLFAKWYDEQATIDLVKATGEMRSYVFSYRQGETDPERLGNVINLLFCPK
;
A
#
# COMPACT_ATOMS: atom_id res chain seq x y z
N MET A 1 -10.29 18.58 6.19
CA MET A 1 -9.70 18.59 4.84
C MET A 1 -8.22 18.96 4.96
N PRO A 2 -7.32 18.00 5.23
CA PRO A 2 -5.91 18.27 5.48
C PRO A 2 -5.09 18.38 4.18
N PHE A 3 -5.57 19.11 3.16
CA PHE A 3 -4.76 19.52 2.00
C PHE A 3 -5.19 20.89 1.41
N ASN A 4 -6.01 21.66 2.15
CA ASN A 4 -6.51 22.97 1.68
C ASN A 4 -5.73 24.13 2.32
N ASN A 5 -5.25 25.06 1.49
CA ASN A 5 -4.53 26.29 1.84
C ASN A 5 -3.19 26.06 2.56
N PHE A 6 -2.22 25.59 1.78
CA PHE A 6 -0.83 25.49 2.14
C PHE A 6 -0.14 26.85 2.24
N THR A 7 0.41 27.15 3.41
CA THR A 7 1.63 27.97 3.49
C THR A 7 2.72 26.98 3.88
N ASN A 8 3.65 26.67 2.98
CA ASN A 8 4.65 25.64 3.25
C ASN A 8 5.45 25.98 4.51
N PRO A 9 5.28 25.28 5.63
CA PRO A 9 6.05 25.58 6.84
C PRO A 9 7.51 25.14 6.68
N TYR A 10 7.81 24.33 5.66
CA TYR A 10 9.11 23.72 5.42
C TYR A 10 9.81 24.32 4.20
N GLN A 11 9.53 25.57 3.81
CA GLN A 11 10.36 26.23 2.79
C GLN A 11 11.81 26.34 3.25
N ASN A 12 12.00 26.61 4.54
CA ASN A 12 13.31 26.63 5.16
C ASN A 12 13.60 25.24 5.75
N PRO A 13 14.66 24.55 5.31
CA PRO A 13 15.04 23.24 5.84
C PRO A 13 15.23 23.21 7.37
N ALA A 14 15.56 24.36 7.99
CA ALA A 14 15.72 24.46 9.44
C ALA A 14 14.41 24.26 10.22
N ASP A 15 13.26 24.51 9.58
CA ASP A 15 11.93 24.35 10.16
C ASP A 15 11.43 22.90 10.07
N VAL A 16 12.17 22.03 9.36
CA VAL A 16 11.84 20.61 9.26
C VAL A 16 12.15 19.90 10.59
N PRO A 17 11.18 19.16 11.16
CA PRO A 17 11.40 18.32 12.33
C PRO A 17 12.65 17.45 12.20
N GLU A 18 13.41 17.36 13.29
CA GLU A 18 14.66 16.61 13.33
C GLU A 18 14.46 15.12 13.00
N GLU A 19 13.31 14.56 13.39
CA GLU A 19 12.92 13.19 13.07
C GLU A 19 12.87 12.94 11.56
N TYR A 20 12.38 13.88 10.75
CA TYR A 20 12.33 13.73 9.29
C TYR A 20 13.72 13.92 8.67
N ARG A 21 14.51 14.89 9.16
CA ARG A 21 15.87 15.15 8.65
C ARG A 21 16.84 13.99 8.90
N LYS A 22 16.65 13.26 10.01
CA LYS A 22 17.51 12.13 10.39
C LYS A 22 16.96 10.77 9.95
N HIS A 23 15.74 10.70 9.43
CA HIS A 23 15.15 9.44 8.98
C HIS A 23 15.90 8.90 7.75
N THR A 24 16.33 7.64 7.81
CA THR A 24 17.11 7.00 6.74
C THR A 24 16.39 7.05 5.40
N ASN A 25 15.08 6.76 5.39
CA ASN A 25 14.27 6.75 4.17
C ASN A 25 14.03 8.15 3.57
N LEU A 26 14.22 9.21 4.36
CA LEU A 26 13.98 10.59 3.92
C LEU A 26 15.28 11.35 3.60
N SER A 27 16.43 10.73 3.88
CA SER A 27 17.76 11.34 3.72
C SER A 27 18.02 11.87 2.30
N LYS A 28 17.40 11.29 1.26
CA LYS A 28 17.55 11.73 -0.14
C LYS A 28 17.02 13.15 -0.42
N LEU A 29 16.17 13.72 0.45
CA LEU A 29 15.67 15.10 0.30
C LEU A 29 16.70 16.15 0.72
N PHE A 30 17.75 15.74 1.47
CA PHE A 30 18.69 16.66 2.09
C PHE A 30 20.12 16.41 1.63
N LYS A 31 20.87 17.48 1.43
CA LYS A 31 22.31 17.46 1.28
C LYS A 31 22.97 17.28 2.64
N VAL A 32 24.28 17.05 2.63
CA VAL A 32 25.10 16.90 3.85
C VAL A 32 25.03 18.13 4.76
N ASP A 33 24.82 19.32 4.18
CA ASP A 33 24.66 20.58 4.92
C ASP A 33 23.22 20.83 5.41
N SER A 34 22.34 19.83 5.33
CA SER A 34 20.92 19.89 5.69
C SER A 34 20.06 20.81 4.82
N THR A 35 20.56 21.30 3.68
CA THR A 35 19.75 22.00 2.68
C THR A 35 19.05 21.02 1.73
N TYR A 36 17.99 21.45 1.06
CA TYR A 36 17.27 20.60 0.10
C TYR A 36 18.11 20.22 -1.13
N VAL A 37 17.90 19.01 -1.65
CA VAL A 37 18.48 18.55 -2.92
C VAL A 37 17.81 19.29 -4.08
N ARG A 38 16.47 19.27 -4.12
CA ARG A 38 15.60 20.00 -5.06
C ARG A 38 14.88 21.12 -4.30
N SER A 39 15.46 22.32 -4.32
CA SER A 39 14.98 23.46 -3.50
C SER A 39 13.54 23.91 -3.76
N ALA A 40 12.94 23.54 -4.89
CA ALA A 40 11.56 23.88 -5.23
C ALA A 40 10.55 22.76 -4.91
N GLU A 41 10.92 21.49 -5.12
CA GLU A 41 10.03 20.33 -5.00
C GLU A 41 10.12 19.66 -3.63
N ASP A 42 11.33 19.46 -3.09
CA ASP A 42 11.51 18.74 -1.82
C ASP A 42 10.79 19.40 -0.63
N PRO A 43 10.67 20.74 -0.52
CA PRO A 43 9.81 21.35 0.48
C PRO A 43 8.35 20.89 0.40
N VAL A 44 7.82 20.66 -0.81
CA VAL A 44 6.46 20.16 -1.03
C VAL A 44 6.39 18.69 -0.64
N THR A 45 7.41 17.89 -1.01
CA THR A 45 7.50 16.48 -0.63
C THR A 45 7.53 16.31 0.89
N VAL A 46 8.34 17.08 1.62
CA VAL A 46 8.41 17.04 3.10
C VAL A 46 7.06 17.41 3.72
N TRP A 47 6.37 18.41 3.18
CA TRP A 47 5.03 18.74 3.67
C TRP A 47 4.02 17.62 3.44
N ALA A 48 4.03 16.99 2.27
CA ALA A 48 3.16 15.86 1.98
C ALA A 48 3.45 14.68 2.94
N ILE A 49 4.73 14.41 3.22
CA ILE A 49 5.17 13.42 4.22
C ILE A 49 4.63 13.77 5.61
N ALA A 50 4.79 15.02 6.04
CA ALA A 50 4.34 15.45 7.36
C ALA A 50 2.82 15.28 7.52
N LEU A 51 2.03 15.64 6.50
CA LEU A 51 0.59 15.41 6.49
C LEU A 51 0.26 13.92 6.55
N LEU A 52 0.85 13.10 5.67
CA LEU A 52 0.64 11.65 5.67
C LEU A 52 0.95 11.03 7.04
N HIS A 53 2.05 11.45 7.66
CA HIS A 53 2.48 10.94 8.96
C HIS A 53 1.56 11.41 10.11
N GLN A 54 1.39 12.72 10.26
CA GLN A 54 0.73 13.33 11.42
C GLN A 54 -0.80 13.24 11.31
N GLU A 55 -1.33 13.50 10.12
CA GLU A 55 -2.78 13.58 9.89
C GLU A 55 -3.36 12.28 9.36
N TYR A 56 -2.59 11.41 8.70
CA TYR A 56 -3.11 10.14 8.20
C TYR A 56 -2.55 8.91 8.91
N GLY A 57 -1.58 9.07 9.81
CA GLY A 57 -1.03 7.96 10.60
C GLY A 57 -0.09 7.05 9.82
N VAL A 58 0.44 7.51 8.68
CA VAL A 58 1.39 6.74 7.87
C VAL A 58 2.74 6.63 8.61
N PRO A 59 3.27 5.42 8.85
CA PRO A 59 4.60 5.26 9.46
C PRO A 59 5.71 5.79 8.53
N LEU A 60 6.70 6.50 9.08
CA LEU A 60 7.84 6.98 8.28
C LEU A 60 8.66 5.83 7.68
N ASP A 61 8.72 4.69 8.36
CA ASP A 61 9.37 3.48 7.86
C ASP A 61 8.68 2.87 6.63
N ALA A 62 7.40 3.19 6.40
CA ALA A 62 6.65 2.77 5.22
C ALA A 62 6.95 3.63 3.99
N LEU A 63 7.65 4.75 4.15
CA LEU A 63 7.93 5.70 3.08
C LEU A 63 9.21 5.30 2.34
N GLU A 64 9.19 5.41 1.02
CA GLU A 64 10.39 5.36 0.19
C GLU A 64 10.38 6.47 -0.84
N LEU A 65 11.51 7.16 -0.93
CA LEU A 65 11.73 8.23 -1.89
C LEU A 65 12.33 7.68 -3.17
N GLU A 66 11.84 8.24 -4.27
CA GLU A 66 12.56 8.24 -5.53
C GLU A 66 12.79 6.82 -6.08
N LEU A 67 11.79 5.95 -5.99
CA LEU A 67 11.86 4.60 -6.54
C LEU A 67 11.80 4.67 -8.08
N GLY A 68 12.85 4.20 -8.74
CA GLY A 68 12.87 4.04 -10.19
C GLY A 68 12.16 2.75 -10.59
N ALA A 69 11.20 2.85 -11.50
CA ALA A 69 10.62 1.69 -12.16
C ALA A 69 11.42 1.38 -13.43
N ASP A 70 12.10 0.23 -13.46
CA ASP A 70 12.70 -0.25 -14.71
C ASP A 70 11.64 -1.02 -15.52
N PHE A 71 11.03 -0.34 -16.48
CA PHE A 71 10.08 -0.96 -17.42
C PHE A 71 10.77 -1.81 -18.50
N SER A 72 12.01 -2.27 -18.29
CA SER A 72 12.80 -3.02 -19.27
C SER A 72 12.22 -4.41 -19.60
N GLN A 73 11.37 -4.98 -18.76
CA GLN A 73 10.70 -6.26 -19.00
C GLN A 73 9.20 -6.09 -19.27
N GLY A 74 8.85 -5.52 -20.42
CA GLY A 74 7.46 -5.44 -20.89
C GLY A 74 7.37 -4.85 -22.29
N THR A 75 6.57 -5.47 -23.15
CA THR A 75 6.46 -5.28 -24.61
C THR A 75 6.75 -3.88 -25.16
N TYR A 76 7.75 -3.82 -26.06
CA TYR A 76 8.04 -2.72 -26.98
C TYR A 76 6.78 -2.12 -27.61
N GLN A 77 6.46 -0.87 -27.27
CA GLN A 77 5.78 0.04 -28.18
C GLN A 77 6.59 1.33 -28.29
N GLY A 78 6.94 1.68 -29.53
CA GLY A 78 7.82 2.79 -29.88
C GLY A 78 7.34 4.12 -29.30
N GLY A 79 8.09 4.62 -28.33
CA GLY A 79 7.88 5.88 -27.63
C GLY A 79 8.92 5.95 -26.50
N ARG A 80 9.34 7.15 -26.11
CA ARG A 80 10.47 7.39 -25.19
C ARG A 80 10.52 6.42 -24.00
N ARG A 81 11.74 5.97 -23.68
CA ARG A 81 12.08 5.28 -22.43
C ARG A 81 11.67 6.18 -21.26
N TYR A 82 10.51 5.96 -20.67
CA TYR A 82 10.16 6.63 -19.42
C TYR A 82 10.86 5.86 -18.29
N GLN A 83 12.07 6.27 -17.94
CA GLN A 83 12.60 6.00 -16.61
C GLN A 83 11.77 6.84 -15.65
N GLY A 84 10.60 6.32 -15.32
CA GLY A 84 9.72 6.97 -14.37
C GLY A 84 10.28 6.76 -12.96
N ARG A 85 10.53 7.86 -12.25
CA ARG A 85 10.74 7.90 -10.81
C ARG A 85 9.50 8.51 -10.14
N ALA A 86 8.86 7.75 -9.24
CA ALA A 86 7.84 8.32 -8.34
C ALA A 86 8.56 9.10 -7.25
N ASP A 87 8.10 10.30 -6.89
CA ASP A 87 8.77 11.12 -5.87
C ASP A 87 8.73 10.46 -4.49
N LEU A 88 7.56 9.98 -4.09
CA LEU A 88 7.34 9.31 -2.82
C LEU A 88 6.35 8.16 -2.98
N ILE A 89 6.70 7.02 -2.40
CA ILE A 89 5.84 5.84 -2.29
C ILE A 89 5.60 5.56 -0.81
N VAL A 90 4.36 5.25 -0.47
CA VAL A 90 3.99 4.65 0.81
C VAL A 90 3.72 3.18 0.55
N TYR A 91 4.50 2.32 1.19
CA TYR A 91 4.26 0.88 1.17
C TYR A 91 3.18 0.47 2.16
N ASP A 92 2.57 -0.67 1.90
CA ASP A 92 1.87 -1.40 2.94
C ASP A 92 2.89 -1.82 4.02
N ASP A 93 2.66 -1.40 5.26
CA ASP A 93 3.64 -1.50 6.33
C ASP A 93 3.93 -2.95 6.76
N ARG A 94 3.09 -3.90 6.35
CA ARG A 94 3.38 -5.35 6.48
C ARG A 94 4.70 -5.73 5.84
N TYR A 95 5.05 -5.09 4.73
CA TYR A 95 6.22 -5.47 3.91
C TYR A 95 7.44 -4.56 4.15
N ILE A 96 7.43 -3.71 5.17
CA ILE A 96 8.63 -2.94 5.55
C ILE A 96 9.78 -3.92 5.84
N GLY A 97 10.90 -3.73 5.15
CA GLY A 97 12.09 -4.58 5.23
C GLY A 97 12.14 -5.72 4.20
N ALA A 98 11.11 -5.92 3.37
CA ALA A 98 11.08 -6.96 2.34
C ALA A 98 11.94 -6.64 1.08
N GLY A 99 12.56 -5.47 1.02
CA GLY A 99 13.15 -4.91 -0.20
C GLY A 99 12.06 -4.25 -1.06
N GLY A 100 12.18 -2.93 -1.26
CA GLY A 100 11.16 -2.11 -1.92
C GLY A 100 10.94 -2.49 -3.39
N GLY A 101 9.69 -2.41 -3.83
CA GLY A 101 9.26 -2.66 -5.20
C GLY A 101 7.83 -2.17 -5.43
N LEU A 102 7.42 -2.00 -6.69
CA LEU A 102 6.08 -1.48 -7.01
C LEU A 102 4.94 -2.42 -6.59
N ASP A 103 5.22 -3.70 -6.41
CA ASP A 103 4.21 -4.71 -6.04
C ASP A 103 3.66 -4.56 -4.63
N THR A 104 4.33 -3.82 -3.75
CA THR A 104 3.89 -3.56 -2.36
C THR A 104 3.49 -2.11 -2.12
N ALA A 105 3.52 -1.26 -3.17
CA ALA A 105 3.12 0.13 -3.09
C ALA A 105 1.63 0.25 -2.72
N PHE A 106 1.30 1.18 -1.83
CA PHE A 106 -0.07 1.42 -1.36
C PHE A 106 -0.57 2.83 -1.73
N ILE A 107 0.24 3.87 -1.48
CA ILE A 107 -0.03 5.25 -1.90
C ILE A 107 1.14 5.72 -2.76
N MET A 108 0.83 6.37 -3.87
CA MET A 108 1.82 7.06 -4.71
C MET A 108 1.66 8.55 -4.58
N VAL A 109 2.77 9.28 -4.44
CA VAL A 109 2.77 10.73 -4.35
C VAL A 109 3.72 11.29 -5.39
N GLU A 110 3.18 12.16 -6.23
CA GLU A 110 3.92 12.98 -7.19
C GLU A 110 3.88 14.42 -6.69
N ALA A 111 5.05 14.99 -6.42
CA ALA A 111 5.21 16.34 -5.91
C ALA A 111 5.83 17.22 -6.99
N MET A 112 5.24 18.38 -7.22
CA MET A 112 5.72 19.32 -8.23
C MET A 112 6.03 20.68 -7.61
N GLU A 113 6.80 21.49 -8.33
CA GLU A 113 7.13 22.83 -7.87
C GLU A 113 5.87 23.72 -7.76
N PRO A 114 5.73 24.55 -6.70
CA PRO A 114 4.54 25.39 -6.49
C PRO A 114 4.24 26.38 -7.62
N GLY A 115 5.24 26.76 -8.41
CA GLY A 115 5.12 27.79 -9.45
C GLY A 115 4.47 27.35 -10.75
N LYS A 116 4.23 26.04 -10.96
CA LYS A 116 3.57 25.55 -12.18
C LYS A 116 2.09 25.89 -12.21
N LYS A 117 1.54 25.96 -13.42
CA LYS A 117 0.12 26.20 -13.61
C LYS A 117 -0.67 24.93 -13.25
N PHE A 118 -1.70 25.09 -12.44
CA PHE A 118 -2.66 24.03 -12.16
C PHE A 118 -3.34 23.57 -13.46
N GLU A 119 -3.36 22.26 -13.69
CA GLU A 119 -3.82 21.62 -14.94
C GLU A 119 -3.09 22.13 -16.20
N GLY A 120 -1.90 22.71 -16.02
CA GLY A 120 -1.03 23.19 -17.09
C GLY A 120 -0.45 22.06 -17.94
N THR A 121 -0.20 22.38 -19.21
CA THR A 121 0.39 21.49 -20.22
C THR A 121 1.82 21.90 -20.60
N GLU A 122 2.38 22.89 -19.92
CA GLU A 122 3.78 23.27 -20.05
C GLU A 122 4.72 22.11 -19.67
N PRO A 123 6.00 22.13 -20.09
CA PRO A 123 6.98 21.13 -19.66
C PRO A 123 7.09 21.06 -18.13
N GLU A 124 7.11 19.84 -17.58
CA GLU A 124 7.03 19.58 -16.13
C GLU A 124 5.76 20.17 -15.49
N GLY A 125 4.70 20.37 -16.29
CA GLY A 125 3.40 20.87 -15.84
C GLY A 125 2.51 19.77 -15.26
N TRP A 126 1.38 20.17 -14.70
CA TRP A 126 0.44 19.27 -14.01
C TRP A 126 0.05 18.03 -14.83
N VAL A 127 -0.23 18.20 -16.12
CA VAL A 127 -0.63 17.10 -17.00
C VAL A 127 0.51 16.09 -17.21
N GLU A 128 1.76 16.55 -17.25
CA GLU A 128 2.91 15.66 -17.39
C GLU A 128 3.12 14.82 -16.12
N HIS A 129 3.07 15.46 -14.95
CA HIS A 129 3.12 14.76 -13.66
C HIS A 129 1.95 13.78 -13.47
N LEU A 130 0.74 14.15 -13.89
CA LEU A 130 -0.40 13.24 -13.88
C LEU A 130 -0.17 12.01 -14.79
N ASN A 131 0.45 12.20 -15.96
CA ASN A 131 0.79 11.09 -16.84
C ASN A 131 1.84 10.16 -16.22
N ARG A 132 2.84 10.71 -15.51
CA ARG A 132 3.83 9.93 -14.74
C ARG A 132 3.14 9.12 -13.64
N LEU A 133 2.30 9.78 -12.83
CA LEU A 133 1.52 9.15 -11.77
C LEU A 133 0.64 8.00 -12.31
N ASN A 134 -0.05 8.21 -13.43
CA ASN A 134 -0.84 7.16 -14.10
C ASN A 134 0.02 5.97 -14.56
N ALA A 135 1.23 6.22 -15.06
CA ALA A 135 2.15 5.15 -15.45
C ALA A 135 2.56 4.29 -14.24
N TYR A 136 2.89 4.91 -13.10
CA TYR A 136 3.25 4.17 -11.88
C TYR A 136 2.07 3.38 -11.31
N MET A 137 0.90 4.00 -11.24
CA MET A 137 -0.32 3.34 -10.78
C MET A 137 -0.66 2.13 -11.66
N SER A 138 -0.42 2.24 -12.97
CA SER A 138 -0.61 1.12 -13.91
C SER A 138 0.38 -0.01 -13.65
N ALA A 139 1.61 0.32 -13.26
CA ALA A 139 2.69 -0.64 -13.00
C ALA A 139 2.67 -1.22 -11.58
N SER A 140 1.78 -0.75 -10.71
CA SER A 140 1.73 -1.13 -9.30
C SER A 140 0.34 -1.65 -8.97
N PRO A 141 0.05 -2.94 -9.20
CA PRO A 141 -1.29 -3.52 -8.99
C PRO A 141 -1.83 -3.32 -7.56
N SER A 142 -0.94 -3.21 -6.58
CA SER A 142 -1.28 -3.04 -5.16
C SER A 142 -1.60 -1.60 -4.77
N ALA A 143 -1.17 -0.61 -5.55
CA ALA A 143 -1.43 0.79 -5.23
C ALA A 143 -2.93 1.09 -5.23
N ARG A 144 -3.41 1.75 -4.18
CA ARG A 144 -4.83 2.07 -3.95
C ARG A 144 -5.12 3.55 -4.09
N TYR A 145 -4.17 4.40 -3.71
CA TYR A 145 -4.33 5.84 -3.78
C TYR A 145 -3.17 6.50 -4.50
N ALA A 146 -3.46 7.63 -5.11
CA ALA A 146 -2.47 8.47 -5.75
C ALA A 146 -2.69 9.92 -5.30
N ILE A 147 -1.62 10.68 -5.10
CA ILE A 147 -1.66 12.09 -4.71
C ILE A 147 -0.79 12.85 -5.71
N LEU A 148 -1.35 13.89 -6.31
CA LEU A 148 -0.60 14.85 -7.12
C LEU A 148 -0.69 16.20 -6.43
N THR A 149 0.45 16.79 -6.08
CA THR A 149 0.46 18.06 -5.35
C THR A 149 1.57 19.01 -5.75
N SER A 150 1.24 20.29 -5.87
CA SER A 150 2.21 21.40 -5.96
C SER A 150 2.42 22.09 -4.61
N GLY A 151 1.85 21.54 -3.54
CA GLY A 151 1.68 22.23 -2.27
C GLY A 151 0.51 23.22 -2.30
N ILE A 152 0.39 24.04 -3.33
CA ILE A 152 -0.73 25.01 -3.47
C ILE A 152 -2.01 24.30 -3.89
N HIS A 153 -1.91 23.39 -4.87
CA HIS A 153 -3.01 22.59 -5.37
C HIS A 153 -2.71 21.12 -5.15
N THR A 154 -3.72 20.37 -4.70
CA THR A 154 -3.62 18.93 -4.48
C THR A 154 -4.84 18.25 -5.08
N LYS A 155 -4.62 17.14 -5.80
CA LYS A 155 -5.67 16.19 -6.15
C LYS A 155 -5.31 14.82 -5.57
N ILE A 156 -6.30 14.19 -4.95
CA ILE A 156 -6.20 12.84 -4.42
C ILE A 156 -7.06 11.94 -5.29
N TYR A 157 -6.54 10.77 -5.61
CA TYR A 157 -7.21 9.78 -6.44
C TYR A 157 -7.29 8.45 -5.72
N ARG A 158 -8.40 7.74 -5.94
CA ARG A 158 -8.58 6.33 -5.61
C ARG A 158 -8.54 5.50 -6.89
N ARG A 159 -7.83 4.39 -6.85
CA ARG A 159 -7.85 3.41 -7.93
C ARG A 159 -9.20 2.69 -7.97
N ASP A 160 -9.80 2.63 -9.14
CA ASP A 160 -10.91 1.72 -9.41
C ASP A 160 -10.38 0.29 -9.58
N LEU A 161 -10.85 -0.65 -8.76
CA LEU A 161 -10.41 -2.05 -8.81
C LEU A 161 -11.13 -2.85 -9.92
N GLU A 162 -12.28 -2.37 -10.38
CA GLU A 162 -13.01 -2.95 -11.52
C GLU A 162 -12.38 -2.48 -12.85
N TYR A 163 -11.92 -1.23 -12.89
CA TYR A 163 -11.22 -0.64 -14.02
C TYR A 163 -9.83 -0.15 -13.60
N PRO A 164 -8.80 -1.01 -13.55
CA PRO A 164 -7.49 -0.72 -12.92
C PRO A 164 -6.69 0.45 -13.50
N ARG A 165 -7.13 1.01 -14.64
CA ARG A 165 -6.54 2.18 -15.31
C ARG A 165 -7.28 3.49 -15.00
N ALA A 166 -8.43 3.43 -14.33
CA ALA A 166 -9.21 4.59 -13.98
C ALA A 166 -8.85 5.05 -12.56
N LEU A 167 -8.32 6.28 -12.47
CA LEU A 167 -8.15 7.00 -11.22
C LEU A 167 -9.38 7.88 -11.01
N GLN A 168 -10.11 7.65 -9.91
CA GLN A 168 -11.26 8.45 -9.52
C GLN A 168 -10.79 9.53 -8.53
N GLU A 169 -11.02 10.80 -8.84
CA GLU A 169 -10.73 11.89 -7.89
C GLU A 169 -11.60 11.76 -6.64
N ILE A 170 -10.99 11.90 -5.46
CA ILE A 170 -11.65 11.87 -4.15
C ILE A 170 -11.30 13.13 -3.37
N GLY A 171 -12.17 13.51 -2.43
CA GLY A 171 -11.97 14.73 -1.64
C GLY A 171 -10.91 14.62 -0.54
N ASP A 172 -10.72 13.44 0.04
CA ASP A 172 -9.79 13.21 1.15
C ASP A 172 -9.33 11.74 1.20
N LEU A 173 -8.18 11.49 1.81
CA LEU A 173 -7.67 10.14 2.04
C LEU A 173 -8.30 9.56 3.32
N PRO A 174 -8.66 8.26 3.38
CA PRO A 174 -8.94 7.62 4.66
C PRO A 174 -7.69 7.60 5.55
N LYS A 175 -7.88 7.46 6.87
CA LYS A 175 -6.76 7.20 7.79
C LYS A 175 -6.04 5.91 7.35
N TYR A 176 -4.72 5.92 7.46
CA TYR A 176 -3.90 4.75 7.21
C TYR A 176 -4.14 3.72 8.31
N GLU A 177 -4.59 2.53 7.91
CA GLU A 177 -4.78 1.41 8.83
C GLU A 177 -3.50 0.57 8.83
N SER A 178 -2.68 0.75 9.86
CA SER A 178 -1.45 -0.01 10.03
C SER A 178 -1.77 -1.49 10.27
N ALA A 179 -1.38 -2.32 9.32
CA ALA A 179 -1.50 -3.76 9.49
C ALA A 179 -0.47 -4.27 10.49
N ARG A 180 0.68 -3.59 10.67
CA ARG A 180 1.60 -3.86 11.79
C ARG A 180 0.96 -3.62 13.17
N SER A 181 0.24 -2.52 13.36
CA SER A 181 -0.49 -2.26 14.62
C SER A 181 -1.61 -3.28 14.84
N ALA A 182 -2.32 -3.70 13.79
CA ALA A 182 -3.27 -4.81 13.88
C ALA A 182 -2.57 -6.13 14.29
N ALA A 183 -1.31 -6.32 13.86
CA ALA A 183 -0.50 -7.50 14.14
C ALA A 183 -0.11 -7.66 15.62
N GLU A 184 -0.01 -6.56 16.38
CA GLU A 184 0.27 -6.60 17.81
C GLU A 184 -0.79 -7.41 18.59
N HIS A 185 -2.02 -7.44 18.06
CA HIS A 185 -3.15 -8.15 18.64
C HIS A 185 -3.38 -9.53 18.00
N SER A 186 -2.57 -9.92 17.00
CA SER A 186 -2.72 -11.21 16.33
C SER A 186 -2.23 -12.36 17.23
N PRO A 187 -3.04 -13.42 17.42
CA PRO A 187 -2.59 -14.62 18.13
C PRO A 187 -1.63 -15.47 17.28
N PHE A 188 -1.51 -15.21 15.98
CA PHE A 188 -0.74 -16.01 15.04
C PHE A 188 0.61 -15.37 14.77
N LYS A 189 1.65 -15.94 15.36
CA LYS A 189 3.04 -15.50 15.17
C LYS A 189 3.80 -16.50 14.31
N VAL A 190 4.64 -15.97 13.43
CA VAL A 190 5.59 -16.71 12.60
C VAL A 190 6.98 -16.46 13.15
N ILE A 191 7.68 -17.52 13.55
CA ILE A 191 9.03 -17.48 14.10
C ILE A 191 9.93 -18.49 13.40
N LEU A 192 11.24 -18.21 13.37
CA LEU A 192 12.23 -19.20 12.98
C LEU A 192 12.32 -20.29 14.04
N ASN A 193 12.13 -21.53 13.62
CA ASN A 193 12.32 -22.71 14.45
C ASN A 193 13.03 -23.80 13.63
N PRO A 194 14.36 -23.95 13.78
CA PRO A 194 15.14 -24.95 13.05
C PRO A 194 14.72 -26.41 13.30
N SER A 195 13.91 -26.66 14.33
CA SER A 195 13.41 -28.01 14.66
C SER A 195 12.21 -28.41 13.78
N GLU A 196 11.54 -27.44 13.17
CA GLU A 196 10.44 -27.69 12.24
C GLU A 196 10.97 -28.05 10.84
N PRO A 197 10.28 -28.90 10.07
CA PRO A 197 10.76 -29.37 8.76
C PRO A 197 11.06 -28.27 7.73
N ASP A 198 10.36 -27.14 7.81
CA ASP A 198 10.51 -25.97 6.93
C ASP A 198 11.27 -24.80 7.61
N GLY A 199 11.78 -25.05 8.82
CA GLY A 199 12.50 -24.09 9.65
C GLY A 199 11.62 -23.01 10.28
N ILE A 200 10.29 -23.16 10.25
CA ILE A 200 9.33 -22.14 10.68
C ILE A 200 8.30 -22.75 11.62
N GLN A 201 7.97 -22.00 12.67
CA GLN A 201 6.78 -22.29 13.47
C GLN A 201 5.77 -21.18 13.23
N THR A 202 4.60 -21.56 12.72
CA THR A 202 3.43 -20.68 12.60
C THR A 202 2.40 -21.12 13.63
N GLY A 203 1.76 -20.19 14.34
CA GLY A 203 0.63 -20.51 15.22
C GLY A 203 -0.62 -21.01 14.49
N LEU A 204 -0.53 -21.22 13.17
CA LEU A 204 -1.62 -21.63 12.28
C LEU A 204 -1.74 -23.15 12.27
N GLN A 205 -2.97 -23.64 12.16
CA GLN A 205 -3.23 -25.08 11.99
C GLN A 205 -3.44 -25.39 10.51
N PRO A 206 -2.66 -26.30 9.91
CA PRO A 206 -2.91 -26.76 8.55
C PRO A 206 -4.32 -27.35 8.41
N LEU A 207 -5.03 -26.94 7.35
CA LEU A 207 -6.36 -27.49 7.07
C LEU A 207 -6.24 -28.92 6.55
N THR A 208 -7.03 -29.84 7.13
CA THR A 208 -7.21 -31.17 6.55
C THR A 208 -8.02 -31.06 5.26
N ARG A 209 -7.93 -32.06 4.38
CA ARG A 209 -8.72 -32.11 3.14
C ARG A 209 -10.22 -31.94 3.41
N ASP A 210 -10.73 -32.63 4.43
CA ASP A 210 -12.16 -32.62 4.74
C ASP A 210 -12.60 -31.27 5.31
N LYS A 211 -11.79 -30.68 6.21
CA LYS A 211 -12.09 -29.36 6.76
C LYS A 211 -12.00 -28.27 5.70
N PHE A 212 -11.04 -28.38 4.77
CA PHE A 212 -10.92 -27.48 3.62
C PHE A 212 -12.18 -27.52 2.75
N ARG A 213 -12.72 -28.70 2.44
CA ARG A 213 -13.96 -28.84 1.66
C ARG A 213 -15.18 -28.29 2.39
N GLU A 214 -15.29 -28.57 3.69
CA GLU A 214 -16.34 -28.03 4.57
C GLU A 214 -16.34 -26.50 4.55
N VAL A 215 -15.17 -25.90 4.76
CA VAL A 215 -14.96 -24.45 4.80
C VAL A 215 -15.28 -23.81 3.45
N LEU A 216 -14.90 -24.42 2.34
CA LEU A 216 -15.13 -23.83 1.02
C LEU A 216 -16.61 -23.86 0.60
N GLY A 217 -17.34 -24.96 0.82
CA GLY A 217 -18.74 -24.98 0.38
C GLY A 217 -19.40 -26.34 0.18
N ASP A 218 -18.77 -27.46 0.55
CA ASP A 218 -19.46 -28.76 0.51
C ASP A 218 -20.61 -28.85 1.55
N THR A 219 -20.72 -27.87 2.45
CA THR A 219 -21.78 -27.76 3.46
C THR A 219 -22.56 -26.43 3.33
N ARG A 220 -23.79 -26.40 3.87
CA ARG A 220 -24.70 -25.22 3.83
C ARG A 220 -24.14 -23.96 4.53
N SER A 221 -23.02 -24.06 5.23
CA SER A 221 -22.39 -23.00 6.00
C SER A 221 -20.98 -22.65 5.53
N GLY A 222 -20.52 -23.20 4.40
CA GLY A 222 -19.21 -22.86 3.83
C GLY A 222 -19.18 -21.46 3.19
N CYS A 223 -17.97 -20.97 2.91
CA CYS A 223 -17.69 -19.65 2.35
C CYS A 223 -18.52 -19.36 1.09
N HIS A 224 -18.69 -20.36 0.20
CA HIS A 224 -19.50 -20.20 -1.01
C HIS A 224 -20.97 -19.86 -0.69
N SER A 225 -21.56 -20.57 0.27
CA SER A 225 -22.94 -20.33 0.69
C SER A 225 -23.08 -18.99 1.39
N LEU A 226 -22.11 -18.61 2.24
CA LEU A 226 -22.12 -17.29 2.90
C LEU A 226 -22.05 -16.14 1.88
N LEU A 227 -21.13 -16.21 0.92
CA LEU A 227 -20.99 -15.18 -0.11
C LEU A 227 -22.21 -15.08 -1.03
N ARG A 228 -22.83 -16.22 -1.36
CA ARG A 228 -24.06 -16.21 -2.18
C ARG A 228 -25.28 -15.73 -1.41
N ASP A 229 -25.52 -16.33 -0.24
CA ASP A 229 -26.80 -16.19 0.48
C ASP A 229 -26.83 -14.94 1.37
N ASN A 230 -25.69 -14.52 1.92
CA ASN A 230 -25.63 -13.34 2.81
C ASN A 230 -25.14 -12.08 2.10
N GLU A 231 -24.19 -12.20 1.16
CA GLU A 231 -23.66 -11.04 0.41
C GLU A 231 -24.40 -10.81 -0.92
N GLY A 232 -25.29 -11.72 -1.32
CA GLY A 232 -26.10 -11.58 -2.54
C GLY A 232 -25.31 -11.74 -3.83
N LEU A 233 -24.08 -12.26 -3.77
CA LEU A 233 -23.28 -12.52 -4.96
C LEU A 233 -23.89 -13.65 -5.80
N GLN A 234 -23.82 -13.53 -7.12
CA GLN A 234 -24.17 -14.64 -8.00
C GLN A 234 -23.23 -15.82 -7.74
N PRO A 235 -23.66 -17.08 -7.97
CA PRO A 235 -22.84 -18.25 -7.68
C PRO A 235 -21.43 -18.23 -8.28
N GLN A 236 -21.25 -17.63 -9.45
CA GLN A 236 -19.94 -17.48 -10.12
C GLN A 236 -19.07 -16.39 -9.47
N GLU A 237 -19.68 -15.26 -9.10
CA GLU A 237 -19.01 -14.17 -8.39
C GLU A 237 -18.57 -14.61 -6.98
N ALA A 238 -19.37 -15.44 -6.31
CA ALA A 238 -19.01 -16.03 -5.02
C ALA A 238 -17.77 -16.94 -5.15
N VAL A 239 -17.65 -17.75 -6.21
CA VAL A 239 -16.45 -18.57 -6.46
C VAL A 239 -15.23 -17.68 -6.73
N ASP A 240 -15.38 -16.66 -7.57
CA ASP A 240 -14.29 -15.73 -7.89
C ASP A 240 -13.79 -15.00 -6.63
N ALA A 241 -14.70 -14.50 -5.79
CA ALA A 241 -14.37 -13.90 -4.50
C ALA A 241 -13.64 -14.89 -3.57
N MET A 242 -14.10 -16.13 -3.45
CA MET A 242 -13.40 -17.16 -2.65
C MET A 242 -11.97 -17.40 -3.12
N VAL A 243 -11.76 -17.52 -4.44
CA VAL A 243 -10.42 -17.75 -4.99
C VAL A 243 -9.51 -16.56 -4.68
N LYS A 244 -10.02 -15.33 -4.77
CA LYS A 244 -9.29 -14.12 -4.38
C LYS A 244 -8.92 -14.15 -2.90
N PHE A 245 -9.84 -14.53 -2.00
CA PHE A 245 -9.54 -14.65 -0.56
C PHE A 245 -8.48 -15.73 -0.27
N LEU A 246 -8.58 -16.89 -0.90
CA LEU A 246 -7.60 -17.97 -0.75
C LEU A 246 -6.21 -17.54 -1.23
N PHE A 247 -6.16 -16.88 -2.39
CA PHE A 247 -4.90 -16.37 -2.94
C PHE A 247 -4.29 -15.30 -2.04
N ALA A 248 -5.09 -14.33 -1.59
CA ALA A 248 -4.62 -13.29 -0.67
C ALA A 248 -4.10 -13.88 0.64
N LYS A 249 -4.82 -14.84 1.23
CA LYS A 249 -4.37 -15.56 2.43
C LYS A 249 -3.00 -16.19 2.22
N TRP A 250 -2.86 -16.98 1.16
CA TRP A 250 -1.64 -17.72 0.86
C TRP A 250 -0.46 -16.77 0.57
N TYR A 251 -0.70 -15.72 -0.20
CA TYR A 251 0.29 -14.69 -0.50
C TYR A 251 0.78 -13.99 0.78
N ASP A 252 -0.13 -13.53 1.63
CA ASP A 252 0.23 -12.84 2.87
C ASP A 252 0.97 -13.76 3.85
N GLU A 253 0.60 -15.04 3.90
CA GLU A 253 1.26 -16.04 4.76
C GLU A 253 2.69 -16.30 4.28
N GLN A 254 2.86 -16.54 2.98
CA GLN A 254 4.17 -16.77 2.37
C GLN A 254 5.08 -15.54 2.50
N ALA A 255 4.57 -14.34 2.20
CA ALA A 255 5.33 -13.11 2.34
C ALA A 255 5.79 -12.85 3.78
N THR A 256 4.94 -13.17 4.77
CA THR A 256 5.30 -13.08 6.19
C THR A 256 6.43 -14.06 6.53
N ILE A 257 6.34 -15.31 6.05
CA ILE A 257 7.38 -16.33 6.25
C ILE A 257 8.70 -15.90 5.61
N ASP A 258 8.67 -15.42 4.37
CA ASP A 258 9.87 -15.00 3.65
C ASP A 258 10.55 -13.82 4.35
N LEU A 259 9.77 -12.87 4.88
CA LEU A 259 10.30 -11.75 5.65
C LEU A 259 10.95 -12.20 6.96
N VAL A 260 10.34 -13.15 7.69
CA VAL A 260 10.93 -13.74 8.91
C VAL A 260 12.24 -14.44 8.58
N LYS A 261 12.31 -15.18 7.46
CA LYS A 261 13.54 -15.83 7.00
C LYS A 261 14.63 -14.84 6.61
N ALA A 262 14.27 -13.75 5.94
CA ALA A 262 15.22 -12.74 5.49
C ALA A 262 15.77 -11.89 6.64
N THR A 263 14.90 -11.51 7.59
CA THR A 263 15.25 -10.56 8.66
C THR A 263 15.69 -11.26 9.96
N GLY A 264 15.25 -12.50 10.18
CA GLY A 264 15.39 -13.19 11.46
C GLY A 264 14.45 -12.69 12.55
N GLU A 265 13.62 -11.69 12.27
CA GLU A 265 12.72 -11.08 13.24
C GLU A 265 11.39 -11.84 13.31
N MET A 266 10.87 -12.03 14.52
CA MET A 266 9.49 -12.53 14.74
C MET A 266 8.49 -11.59 14.06
N ARG A 267 7.52 -12.15 13.33
CA ARG A 267 6.43 -11.39 12.72
C ARG A 267 5.08 -12.00 13.07
N SER A 268 4.11 -11.15 13.32
CA SER A 268 2.70 -11.56 13.44
C SER A 268 2.09 -11.65 12.04
N TYR A 269 1.31 -12.71 11.80
CA TYR A 269 0.51 -12.84 10.60
C TYR A 269 -0.78 -12.02 10.75
N VAL A 270 -1.08 -11.17 9.75
CA VAL A 270 -2.31 -10.38 9.70
C VAL A 270 -2.92 -10.53 8.33
N PHE A 271 -4.19 -10.95 8.32
CA PHE A 271 -5.02 -10.84 7.15
C PHE A 271 -5.79 -9.53 7.23
N SER A 272 -5.35 -8.52 6.46
CA SER A 272 -5.98 -7.22 6.44
C SER A 272 -7.24 -7.26 5.59
N TYR A 273 -8.41 -7.18 6.21
CA TYR A 273 -9.66 -6.85 5.54
C TYR A 273 -10.14 -5.49 6.05
N ARG A 274 -10.60 -4.61 5.15
CA ARG A 274 -11.12 -3.30 5.55
C ARG A 274 -12.44 -3.46 6.26
N GLN A 275 -12.50 -3.03 7.51
CA GLN A 275 -13.73 -2.99 8.28
C GLN A 275 -14.57 -1.79 7.80
N GLY A 276 -15.69 -2.03 7.13
CA GLY A 276 -16.66 -0.97 6.77
C GLY A 276 -16.85 -0.66 5.27
N GLU A 277 -16.04 -1.21 4.36
CA GLU A 277 -16.38 -1.23 2.91
C GLU A 277 -17.21 -2.47 2.53
N THR A 278 -17.34 -3.41 3.46
CA THR A 278 -18.23 -4.57 3.42
C THR A 278 -18.67 -4.84 4.86
N ASP A 279 -19.94 -5.20 5.05
CA ASP A 279 -20.56 -5.33 6.37
C ASP A 279 -19.71 -6.26 7.29
N PRO A 280 -19.14 -5.75 8.39
CA PRO A 280 -18.16 -6.48 9.21
C PRO A 280 -18.65 -7.82 9.77
N GLU A 281 -19.96 -7.97 9.97
CA GLU A 281 -20.56 -9.23 10.43
C GLU A 281 -20.71 -10.27 9.30
N ARG A 282 -20.68 -9.85 8.04
CA ARG A 282 -20.99 -10.71 6.89
C ARG A 282 -19.76 -11.39 6.29
N LEU A 283 -18.64 -10.67 6.12
CA LEU A 283 -17.35 -11.21 5.68
C LEU A 283 -16.48 -11.76 6.82
N GLY A 284 -16.67 -11.27 8.04
CA GLY A 284 -15.97 -11.76 9.23
C GLY A 284 -16.19 -13.26 9.45
N ASN A 285 -17.34 -13.81 9.03
CA ASN A 285 -17.62 -15.24 9.11
C ASN A 285 -16.82 -16.07 8.10
N VAL A 286 -16.69 -15.60 6.85
CA VAL A 286 -15.87 -16.24 5.80
C VAL A 286 -14.40 -16.26 6.21
N ILE A 287 -13.91 -15.14 6.77
CA ILE A 287 -12.56 -15.02 7.30
C ILE A 287 -12.41 -15.91 8.54
N ASN A 288 -13.32 -15.90 9.50
CA ASN A 288 -13.21 -16.81 10.65
C ASN A 288 -13.20 -18.30 10.23
N LEU A 289 -14.00 -18.68 9.24
CA LEU A 289 -14.04 -20.04 8.67
C LEU A 289 -12.73 -20.42 7.97
N LEU A 290 -12.12 -19.51 7.20
CA LEU A 290 -10.87 -19.76 6.47
C LEU A 290 -9.61 -19.70 7.36
N PHE A 291 -9.63 -18.90 8.43
CA PHE A 291 -8.44 -18.57 9.20
C PHE A 291 -8.39 -19.22 10.58
N CYS A 292 -9.54 -19.54 11.17
CA CYS A 292 -9.62 -20.18 12.47
C CYS A 292 -10.81 -21.16 12.54
N PRO A 293 -10.87 -22.17 11.65
CA PRO A 293 -11.96 -23.13 11.68
C PRO A 293 -11.94 -23.91 12.99
N LYS A 294 -12.90 -23.62 13.87
CA LYS A 294 -13.19 -24.45 15.03
C LYS A 294 -13.73 -25.82 14.59
#